data_AF-A0A024TBE1-F1
#
_entry.id   AF-A0A024TBE1-F1
#
_cell.length_a   1.000
_cell.length_b   1.000
_cell.length_c   1.000
_cell.angle_alpha   90.00
_cell.angle_beta   90.00
_cell.angle_gamma   90.00
#
_symmetry.space_group_name_H-M   'P 1'
#
loop_
_entity.id
_entity.type
_entity.pdbx_description
1 polymer ?
#
loop_
_entity_poly.entity_id
_entity_poly.type
_entity_poly.pdbx_seq_one_letter_code
_entity_poly.pdbx_strand_id
1 'polypeptide(L)' 'MEAMKLTVDHEVKLRLTFETAEGTLVLSNLKCWVAAMPLQDGLADVIVSRAITSRLGYCPHLLLAQARRMQSAYDLN' A
#
# COMPACT_ATOMS: atom_id res chain seq x y z
N MET A 1 -1.43 -21.46 1.23
CA MET A 1 -0.75 -20.18 1.02
C MET A 1 0.29 -20.07 2.12
N GLU A 2 1.56 -20.31 1.81
CA GLU A 2 2.63 -20.04 2.77
C GLU A 2 2.58 -18.55 3.14
N ALA A 3 2.51 -18.27 4.44
CA ALA A 3 2.53 -16.89 4.91
C ALA A 3 3.89 -16.29 4.52
N MET A 4 3.88 -15.32 3.61
CA MET A 4 5.08 -14.62 3.15
C MET A 4 5.78 -14.00 4.37
N LYS A 5 6.95 -14.55 4.73
CA LYS A 5 7.72 -14.06 5.87
C LYS A 5 8.58 -12.88 5.40
N LEU A 6 8.06 -11.68 5.55
CA LEU A 6 8.76 -10.45 5.20
C LEU A 6 9.84 -10.18 6.26
N THR A 7 11.11 -10.29 5.87
CA THR A 7 12.23 -9.99 6.75
C THR A 7 12.53 -8.50 6.71
N VAL A 8 12.41 -7.85 7.87
CA VAL A 8 12.76 -6.44 8.04
C VAL A 8 14.25 -6.34 8.34
N ASP A 9 14.94 -5.48 7.60
CA ASP A 9 16.35 -5.17 7.85
C ASP A 9 16.46 -4.12 8.98
N HIS A 10 15.85 -2.95 8.76
CA HIS A 10 15.88 -1.87 9.74
C HIS A 10 14.64 -0.97 9.65
N GLU A 11 14.46 -0.16 10.69
CA GLU A 11 13.40 0.83 10.80
C GLU A 11 13.94 2.23 10.51
N VAL A 12 13.19 3.01 9.73
CA VAL A 12 13.54 4.39 9.35
C VAL A 12 12.35 5.31 9.53
N LYS A 13 12.63 6.57 9.85
CA LYS A 13 11.63 7.65 9.79
C LYS A 13 11.78 8.38 8.47
N LEU A 14 10.79 8.27 7.61
CA LEU A 14 10.79 8.90 6.29
C LEU A 14 9.70 9.95 6.18
N ARG A 15 9.99 10.96 5.36
CA ARG A 15 9.00 11.84 4.76
C ARG A 15 8.87 11.40 3.30
N LEU A 16 7.69 10.93 2.93
CA LEU A 16 7.40 10.55 1.55
C LEU A 16 6.63 11.68 0.88
N THR A 17 7.02 12.04 -0.33
CA THR A 17 6.37 13.09 -1.13
C THR A 17 5.97 12.48 -2.46
N PHE A 18 4.70 12.61 -2.81
CA PHE A 18 4.14 12.12 -4.06
C PHE A 18 3.49 13.29 -4.79
N GLU A 19 3.87 13.49 -6.05
CA GLU A 19 3.13 14.40 -6.92
C GLU A 19 1.89 13.68 -7.44
N THR A 20 0.72 14.31 -7.30
CA THR A 20 -0.55 13.78 -7.81
C THR A 20 -1.19 14.81 -8.74
N ALA A 21 -2.18 14.41 -9.53
CA ALA A 21 -2.92 15.33 -10.41
C ALA A 21 -3.59 16.49 -9.63
N GLU A 22 -3.94 16.27 -8.36
CA GLU A 22 -4.58 17.25 -7.48
C GLU A 22 -3.57 18.02 -6.61
N GLY A 23 -2.27 17.87 -6.90
CA GLY A 23 -1.17 18.49 -6.16
C GLY A 23 -0.34 17.50 -5.34
N THR A 24 0.50 18.04 -4.47
CA THR A 24 1.51 17.26 -3.74
C THR A 24 0.93 16.62 -2.47
N LEU A 25 1.07 15.30 -2.34
CA LEU A 25 0.80 14.54 -1.12
C LEU A 25 2.09 14.32 -0.33
N VAL A 26 2.16 14.87 0.89
CA VAL A 26 3.28 14.66 1.80
C VAL A 26 2.85 13.79 2.98
N LEU A 27 3.47 12.61 3.10
CA LEU A 27 3.33 11.76 4.27
C LEU A 27 4.54 11.94 5.19
N SER A 28 4.33 12.61 6.31
CA SER A 28 5.36 12.88 7.32
C SER A 28 5.20 12.02 8.57
N ASN A 29 6.28 11.88 9.34
CA ASN A 29 6.30 11.14 10.62
C ASN A 29 5.91 9.67 10.46
N LEU A 30 6.24 9.07 9.32
CA LEU A 30 6.03 7.65 9.10
C LEU A 30 7.17 6.85 9.71
N LYS A 31 6.79 5.79 10.42
CA LYS A 31 7.68 4.70 10.79
C LYS A 31 7.63 3.68 9.67
N CYS A 32 8.73 3.53 8.95
CA CYS A 32 8.86 2.65 7.79
C CYS A 32 9.80 1.50 8.12
N TRP A 33 9.52 0.33 7.58
CA TRP A 33 10.39 -0.83 7.66
C TRP A 33 10.95 -1.12 6.29
N VAL A 34 12.27 -1.18 6.20
CA VAL A 34 12.97 -1.54 4.96
C VAL A 34 13.04 -3.05 4.89
N ALA A 35 12.54 -3.63 3.81
CA ALA A 35 12.65 -5.06 3.57
C ALA A 35 14.10 -5.42 3.24
N ALA A 36 14.60 -6.54 3.79
CA ALA A 36 15.97 -7.00 3.55
C ALA A 36 16.19 -7.50 2.10
N MET A 37 15.11 -7.79 1.39
CA MET A 37 15.09 -8.24 0.00
C MET A 37 14.02 -7.45 -0.75
N PRO A 38 14.13 -7.31 -2.08
CA PRO A 38 13.06 -6.75 -2.90
C PRO A 38 11.72 -7.44 -2.64
N LEU A 39 10.65 -6.68 -2.72
CA LEU A 39 9.30 -7.23 -2.61
C LEU A 39 9.04 -8.17 -3.80
N GLN A 40 8.24 -9.21 -3.55
CA GLN A 40 7.90 -10.18 -4.60
C GLN A 40 7.16 -9.51 -5.75
N ASP A 41 7.27 -10.12 -6.94
CA ASP A 41 6.54 -9.67 -8.12
C ASP A 41 5.04 -9.52 -7.82
N GLY A 42 4.44 -8.43 -8.31
CA GLY A 42 3.05 -8.05 -8.03
C GLY A 42 2.88 -7.15 -6.80
N LEU A 43 3.91 -6.94 -5.99
CA LEU A 43 3.95 -5.91 -4.97
C LEU A 43 4.65 -4.65 -5.50
N ALA A 44 4.10 -3.48 -5.20
CA ALA A 44 4.75 -2.21 -5.49
C ALA A 44 5.93 -1.95 -4.53
N ASP A 45 6.77 -0.97 -4.85
CA ASP A 45 7.96 -0.59 -4.06
C ASP A 45 7.64 -0.17 -2.60
N VAL A 46 6.40 0.24 -2.35
CA VAL A 46 5.95 0.70 -1.02
C VAL A 46 4.64 0.02 -0.65
N ILE A 47 4.63 -0.61 0.53
CA ILE A 47 3.42 -1.15 1.16
C ILE A 47 3.01 -0.22 2.29
N VAL A 48 1.75 0.22 2.26
CA VAL A 48 1.19 1.12 3.27
C VAL A 48 0.29 0.33 4.21
N SER A 49 0.48 0.50 5.51
CA SER A 49 -0.33 -0.21 6.51
C SER A 49 -1.80 0.21 6.45
N ARG A 50 -2.70 -0.70 6.86
CA ARG A 50 -4.16 -0.44 6.88
C ARG A 50 -4.55 0.81 7.67
N ALA A 51 -3.81 1.12 8.74
CA ALA A 51 -4.06 2.30 9.55
C ALA A 51 -3.77 3.60 8.79
N ILE A 52 -2.70 3.61 7.99
CA ILE A 52 -2.34 4.79 7.18
C ILE A 52 -3.28 4.91 5.98
N THR A 53 -3.58 3.82 5.26
CA THR A 53 -4.52 3.87 4.12
C THR A 53 -5.92 4.32 4.56
N SER A 54 -6.41 3.87 5.71
CA SER A 54 -7.67 4.35 6.27
C SER A 54 -7.67 5.85 6.56
N ARG A 55 -6.54 6.43 7.01
CA ARG A 55 -6.42 7.88 7.24
C ARG A 55 -6.41 8.68 5.94
N LEU A 56 -5.96 8.06 4.85
CA LEU A 56 -6.04 8.61 3.50
C LEU A 56 -7.44 8.43 2.86
N GLY A 57 -8.42 7.90 3.60
CA GLY A 57 -9.77 7.66 3.11
C GLY A 57 -9.91 6.40 2.26
N TYR A 58 -8.84 5.59 2.11
CA TYR A 58 -8.90 4.34 1.38
C TYR A 58 -9.64 3.28 2.20
N CYS A 59 -10.73 2.74 1.64
CA CYS A 59 -11.49 1.64 2.21
C CYS A 59 -11.56 0.48 1.22
N PRO A 60 -10.85 -0.64 1.48
CA PRO A 60 -10.84 -1.79 0.58
C PRO A 60 -12.24 -2.36 0.32
N HIS A 61 -13.11 -2.36 1.34
CA HIS A 61 -14.46 -2.89 1.20
C HIS A 61 -15.32 -2.04 0.28
N LEU A 62 -15.21 -0.71 0.36
CA LEU A 62 -15.91 0.19 -0.55
C LEU A 62 -15.37 0.05 -1.98
N LEU A 63 -14.04 -0.04 -2.13
CA LEU A 63 -13.41 -0.25 -3.44
C LEU A 63 -13.89 -1.57 -4.08
N LEU A 64 -13.88 -2.66 -3.32
CA LEU A 64 -14.37 -3.97 -3.78
C LEU A 64 -15.87 -3.95 -4.07
N ALA A 65 -16.67 -3.27 -3.25
CA ALA A 65 -18.10 -3.11 -3.51
C ALA A 65 -18.39 -2.30 -4.77
N GLN A 66 -17.63 -1.22 -5.02
CA GLN A 66 -17.72 -0.43 -6.25
C GLN A 66 -17.28 -1.23 -7.47
N ALA A 67 -16.15 -1.94 -7.38
CA ALA A 67 -15.67 -2.83 -8.42
C ALA A 67 -16.75 -3.87 -8.78
N ARG A 68 -17.31 -4.57 -7.79
CA ARG A 68 -18.39 -5.56 -8.00
C ARG A 68 -19.63 -4.98 -8.70
N ARG A 69 -19.95 -3.69 -8.47
CA ARG A 69 -21.05 -3.01 -9.16
C ARG A 69 -20.73 -2.73 -10.63
N MET A 70 -19.47 -2.45 -10.96
CA MET A 70 -19.03 -2.21 -12.33
C MET A 70 -18.84 -3.51 -13.11
N GLN A 71 -18.34 -4.56 -12.46
CA GLN A 71 -18.12 -5.87 -13.08
C GLN A 71 -18.22 -6.99 -12.05
N SER A 72 -18.96 -8.05 -12.37
CA SER A 72 -19.17 -9.19 -11.46
C SER A 72 -17.96 -10.15 -11.42
N ALA A 73 -17.08 -10.10 -12.41
CA ALA A 73 -15.88 -10.92 -12.51
C ALA A 73 -14.67 -10.05 -12.86
N TYR A 74 -13.61 -10.17 -12.06
CA TYR A 74 -12.30 -9.61 -12.36
C TYR A 74 -11.34 -10.77 -12.50
N ASP A 75 -10.63 -10.82 -13.62
CA ASP A 75 -9.54 -11.77 -13.81
C ASP A 75 -8.33 -11.24 -13.03
N LEU A 76 -7.92 -11.98 -12.00
CA LEU A 76 -6.82 -11.61 -11.09
C LEU A 76 -5.61 -12.52 -11.35
N ASN A 77 -5.31 -12.76 -12.63
CA ASN A 77 -4.13 -13.51 -13.06
C ASN A 77 -2.84 -12.82 -12.64
#